data_AF-A0A933FHH7-F1
#
_entry.id   AF-A0A933FHH7-F1
#
_cell.length_a   1.000
_cell.length_b   1.000
_cell.length_c   1.000
_cell.angle_alpha   90.00
_cell.angle_beta   90.00
_cell.angle_gamma   90.00
#
_symmetry.space_group_name_H-M   'P 1'
#
loop_
_entity.id
_entity.type
_entity.pdbx_description
1 polymer ?
#
loop_
_entity_poly.entity_id
_entity_poly.type
_entity_poly.pdbx_seq_one_letter_code
_entity_poly.pdbx_strand_id
1 'polypeptide(L)'
;MDSRKLIRLIAVAALTAAAEPGAAQLPEAAGGAGRLFDGAADASAPRPPDPGVPPIAALAVTEAPAPKRRSAADLYYFTPEEADRAARRSWPKAAAGKGYAFDADVPLAIQDQMRGDLAFLQGLQGSGATPLHRKIFGAVDGAAYDAFFVSRVTGIGMDDCGSGNAVACVIPFLDPSKMWLTQNYIRFSHPQVARMMVVYHEARHTEVKNRNWPHARCPRPFRNAEGRDVTSIWTGSLLAGEPACDVVPFGSYGSSTIMLKNIQKFCSNCTDKVRMDAGLYADDQLGRITEPEAKRQMLDDFGQ
;
A
#
# COMPACT_ATOMS: atom_id res chain seq x y z
N MET A 1 -8.22 -42.27 37.11
CA MET A 1 -9.39 -42.58 36.27
C MET A 1 -8.93 -42.64 34.83
N ASP A 2 -9.29 -43.73 34.17
CA ASP A 2 -8.62 -44.36 33.02
C ASP A 2 -9.10 -43.81 31.66
N SER A 3 -8.13 -43.54 30.79
CA SER A 3 -8.23 -43.05 29.42
C SER A 3 -8.68 -44.15 28.46
N ARG A 4 -9.94 -44.60 28.50
CA ARG A 4 -10.42 -45.71 27.62
C ARG A 4 -11.90 -45.74 27.24
N LYS A 5 -12.63 -44.62 27.26
CA LYS A 5 -14.02 -44.57 26.79
C LYS A 5 -14.41 -43.24 26.14
N LEU A 6 -14.08 -43.05 24.86
CA LEU A 6 -14.94 -42.27 23.94
C LEU A 6 -14.53 -42.47 22.46
N ILE A 7 -14.50 -43.73 22.02
CA ILE A 7 -14.52 -44.07 20.59
C ILE A 7 -15.71 -45.00 20.40
N ARG A 8 -16.79 -44.46 19.80
CA ARG A 8 -17.87 -45.14 19.04
C ARG A 8 -19.10 -44.24 19.01
N LEU A 9 -19.48 -43.79 17.82
CA LEU A 9 -20.65 -43.00 17.37
C LEU A 9 -20.08 -41.83 16.54
N ILE A 10 -20.04 -41.84 15.21
CA ILE A 10 -21.10 -42.14 14.24
C ILE A 10 -20.43 -42.48 12.90
N ALA A 11 -20.79 -43.63 12.33
CA ALA A 11 -20.67 -43.91 10.90
C ALA A 11 -21.99 -44.59 10.50
N VAL A 12 -22.72 -43.98 9.56
CA VAL A 12 -23.60 -44.57 8.53
C VAL A 12 -24.47 -43.43 7.99
N ALA A 13 -24.15 -42.97 6.78
CA ALA A 13 -25.11 -42.56 5.76
C ALA A 13 -24.33 -42.16 4.50
N ALA A 14 -23.99 -43.16 3.69
CA ALA A 14 -23.60 -42.98 2.30
C ALA A 14 -24.60 -43.74 1.46
N LEU A 15 -25.38 -43.05 0.63
CA LEU A 15 -25.94 -43.59 -0.61
C LEU A 15 -26.50 -42.46 -1.50
N THR A 16 -25.88 -42.36 -2.67
CA THR A 16 -26.45 -42.08 -4.01
C THR A 16 -27.16 -40.76 -4.30
N ALA A 17 -26.50 -39.92 -5.12
CA ALA A 17 -27.07 -39.44 -6.39
C ALA A 17 -25.93 -39.06 -7.36
N ALA A 18 -25.92 -39.70 -8.52
CA ALA A 18 -25.12 -39.37 -9.70
C ALA A 18 -26.09 -39.00 -10.82
N ALA A 19 -25.77 -37.93 -11.58
CA ALA A 19 -26.26 -37.49 -12.91
C ALA A 19 -26.29 -35.95 -12.92
N GLU A 20 -25.89 -35.16 -13.92
CA GLU A 20 -25.15 -35.28 -15.18
C GLU A 20 -24.69 -33.82 -15.53
N PRO A 21 -23.73 -33.60 -16.45
CA PRO A 21 -23.12 -32.31 -16.66
C PRO A 21 -23.89 -31.46 -17.70
N GLY A 22 -24.46 -30.33 -17.26
CA GLY A 22 -24.96 -29.29 -18.14
C GLY A 22 -23.83 -28.39 -18.63
N ALA A 23 -23.35 -28.62 -19.85
CA ALA A 23 -22.42 -27.76 -20.54
C ALA A 23 -23.07 -26.42 -20.89
N ALA A 24 -22.73 -25.36 -20.15
CA ALA A 24 -23.01 -23.99 -20.55
C ALA A 24 -21.85 -23.50 -21.44
N GLN A 25 -22.14 -23.29 -22.72
CA GLN A 25 -21.27 -22.61 -23.67
C GLN A 25 -21.00 -21.19 -23.20
N LEU A 26 -19.75 -20.92 -22.82
CA LEU A 26 -19.22 -19.57 -22.65
C LEU A 26 -18.95 -18.99 -24.04
N PRO A 27 -19.35 -17.73 -24.31
CA PRO A 27 -18.97 -17.07 -25.56
C PRO A 27 -17.46 -16.83 -25.58
N GLU A 28 -16.86 -17.14 -26.74
CA GLU A 28 -15.48 -16.84 -27.09
C GLU A 28 -15.18 -15.35 -26.84
N ALA A 29 -14.35 -15.07 -25.83
CA ALA A 29 -13.73 -13.77 -25.69
C ALA A 29 -12.63 -13.67 -26.74
N ALA A 30 -12.93 -12.94 -27.82
CA ALA A 30 -11.99 -12.56 -28.85
C ALA A 30 -10.72 -11.95 -28.25
N GLY A 31 -9.57 -12.40 -28.75
CA GLY A 31 -8.26 -11.92 -28.36
C GLY A 31 -8.12 -10.41 -28.56
N GLY A 32 -8.09 -9.69 -27.44
CA GLY A 32 -7.57 -8.34 -27.38
C GLY A 32 -6.07 -8.39 -27.10
N ALA A 33 -5.27 -8.32 -28.16
CA ALA A 33 -3.86 -8.00 -28.04
C ALA A 33 -3.72 -6.71 -27.22
N GLY A 34 -2.93 -6.79 -26.14
CA GLY A 34 -2.67 -5.66 -25.25
C GLY A 34 -2.14 -4.48 -26.05
N ARG A 35 -2.98 -3.43 -26.18
CA ARG A 35 -2.50 -2.12 -26.58
C ARG A 35 -1.70 -1.56 -25.43
N LEU A 36 -0.38 -1.60 -25.63
CA LEU A 36 0.62 -0.87 -24.89
C LEU A 36 0.18 0.60 -24.79
N PHE A 37 0.02 1.09 -23.58
CA PHE A 37 -0.37 2.46 -23.27
C PHE A 37 0.80 3.40 -23.62
N ASP A 38 0.77 4.01 -24.78
CA ASP A 38 1.80 4.92 -25.30
C ASP A 38 1.46 6.41 -25.07
N GLY A 39 0.65 6.74 -24.06
CA GLY A 39 0.57 8.12 -23.52
C GLY A 39 0.17 9.23 -24.50
N ALA A 40 -0.32 8.92 -25.70
CA ALA A 40 -0.87 9.89 -26.62
C ALA A 40 -2.36 10.10 -26.31
N ALA A 41 -2.68 11.21 -25.65
CA ALA A 41 -4.05 11.64 -25.48
C ALA A 41 -4.71 11.84 -26.86
N ASP A 42 -5.86 11.18 -27.07
CA ASP A 42 -6.76 11.48 -28.17
C ASP A 42 -7.16 12.96 -28.09
N ALA A 43 -6.69 13.75 -29.06
CA ALA A 43 -7.16 15.10 -29.31
C ALA A 43 -8.57 15.02 -29.93
N SER A 44 -9.57 14.69 -29.11
CA SER A 44 -10.96 14.86 -29.49
C SER A 44 -11.22 16.35 -29.71
N ALA A 45 -11.68 16.68 -30.92
CA ALA A 45 -11.97 18.03 -31.38
C ALA A 45 -12.84 18.83 -30.37
N PRO A 46 -12.62 20.15 -30.23
CA PRO A 46 -13.38 20.97 -29.31
C PRO A 46 -14.88 20.92 -29.64
N ARG A 47 -15.68 20.60 -28.61
CA ARG A 47 -17.14 20.70 -28.67
C ARG A 47 -17.51 22.16 -29.00
N PRO A 48 -18.47 22.41 -29.91
CA PRO A 48 -18.95 23.76 -30.16
C PRO A 48 -19.55 24.35 -28.86
N PRO A 49 -19.38 25.66 -28.62
CA PRO A 49 -19.92 26.32 -27.43
C PRO A 49 -21.45 26.28 -27.44
N ASP A 50 -22.02 26.08 -26.26
CA ASP A 50 -23.46 26.01 -26.01
C ASP A 50 -24.09 27.41 -26.25
N PRO A 51 -25.07 27.57 -27.16
CA PRO A 51 -25.68 28.86 -27.47
C PRO A 51 -26.65 29.27 -26.35
N GLY A 52 -26.10 29.72 -25.22
CA GLY A 52 -26.91 30.18 -24.09
C GLY A 52 -26.12 30.72 -22.90
N VAL A 53 -24.79 30.59 -22.87
CA VAL A 53 -23.97 31.07 -21.76
C VAL A 53 -23.39 32.45 -22.11
N PRO A 54 -23.71 33.52 -21.35
CA PRO A 54 -23.08 34.82 -21.55
C PRO A 54 -21.57 34.71 -21.31
N PRO A 55 -20.73 35.41 -22.09
CA PRO A 55 -19.28 35.33 -21.96
C PRO A 55 -18.86 35.81 -20.56
N ILE A 56 -18.22 34.93 -19.80
CA ILE A 56 -17.53 35.30 -18.57
C ILE A 56 -16.37 36.20 -18.98
N ALA A 57 -16.34 37.43 -18.46
CA ALA A 57 -15.22 38.35 -18.66
C ALA A 57 -13.93 37.65 -18.25
N ALA A 58 -13.01 37.50 -19.21
CA ALA A 58 -11.72 36.86 -19.01
C ALA A 58 -10.91 37.68 -17.99
N LEU A 59 -10.90 37.25 -16.74
CA LEU A 59 -9.87 37.64 -15.80
C LEU A 59 -8.55 37.13 -16.37
N ALA A 60 -7.59 38.04 -16.57
CA ALA A 60 -6.25 37.70 -17.00
C ALA A 60 -5.63 36.74 -15.97
N VAL A 61 -5.68 35.45 -16.25
CA VAL A 61 -4.94 34.44 -15.52
C VAL A 61 -3.48 34.68 -15.89
N THR A 62 -2.75 35.33 -14.99
CA THR A 62 -1.30 35.38 -15.08
C THR A 62 -0.80 33.94 -15.13
N GLU A 63 -0.09 33.61 -16.21
CA GLU A 63 0.43 32.28 -16.45
C GLU A 63 1.29 31.87 -15.26
N ALA A 64 0.81 30.88 -14.49
CA ALA A 64 1.56 30.37 -13.36
C ALA A 64 2.93 29.87 -13.88
N PRO A 65 4.05 30.23 -13.24
CA PRO A 65 5.35 29.82 -13.71
C PRO A 65 5.40 28.29 -13.84
N ALA A 66 5.91 27.81 -14.97
CA ALA A 66 6.02 26.39 -15.24
C ALA A 66 6.68 25.66 -14.05
N PRO A 67 6.10 24.54 -13.57
CA PRO A 67 6.64 23.83 -12.42
C PRO A 67 8.08 23.40 -12.73
N LYS A 68 9.04 23.93 -11.97
CA LYS A 68 10.45 23.51 -12.05
C LYS A 68 10.50 22.01 -11.77
N ARG A 69 11.10 21.24 -12.69
CA ARG A 69 11.43 19.83 -12.46
C ARG A 69 12.27 19.73 -11.20
N ARG A 70 11.70 19.19 -10.12
CA ARG A 70 12.43 18.88 -8.90
C ARG A 70 13.25 17.61 -9.14
N SER A 71 14.50 17.64 -8.73
CA SER A 71 15.37 16.46 -8.80
C SER A 71 14.90 15.42 -7.79
N ALA A 72 15.21 14.13 -8.00
CA ALA A 72 14.92 13.09 -7.01
C ALA A 72 15.56 13.38 -5.63
N ALA A 73 16.61 14.22 -5.59
CA ALA A 73 17.23 14.70 -4.35
C ALA A 73 16.31 15.63 -3.53
N ASP A 74 15.38 16.35 -4.17
CA ASP A 74 14.42 17.24 -3.50
C ASP A 74 13.24 16.50 -2.84
N LEU A 75 13.18 15.16 -2.98
CA LEU A 75 12.13 14.30 -2.43
C LEU A 75 12.54 13.56 -1.16
N TYR A 76 13.80 13.64 -0.76
CA TYR A 76 14.23 13.19 0.54
C TYR A 76 13.80 14.21 1.59
N TYR A 77 13.16 13.76 2.66
CA TYR A 77 12.71 14.64 3.76
C TYR A 77 13.87 15.19 4.60
N PHE A 78 15.07 14.69 4.33
CA PHE A 78 16.33 15.16 4.83
C PHE A 78 17.10 15.78 3.68
N THR A 79 17.88 16.82 3.95
CA THR A 79 18.98 17.19 3.07
C THR A 79 19.89 15.97 2.84
N PRO A 80 20.57 15.86 1.68
CA PRO A 80 21.56 14.81 1.47
C PRO A 80 22.53 14.69 2.65
N GLU A 81 22.91 15.82 3.26
CA GLU A 81 23.76 15.89 4.44
C GLU A 81 23.10 15.30 5.69
N GLU A 82 21.80 15.53 5.93
CA GLU A 82 21.05 14.95 7.06
C GLU A 82 20.79 13.46 6.89
N ALA A 83 20.50 13.01 5.66
CA ALA A 83 20.39 11.59 5.34
C ALA A 83 21.75 10.90 5.55
N ASP A 84 22.83 11.51 5.07
CA ASP A 84 24.20 11.05 5.30
C ASP A 84 24.56 11.08 6.79
N ARG A 85 24.13 12.10 7.55
CA ARG A 85 24.40 12.18 9.00
C ARG A 85 23.65 11.10 9.76
N ALA A 86 22.42 10.79 9.37
CA ALA A 86 21.64 9.67 9.91
C ALA A 86 22.31 8.33 9.60
N ALA A 87 22.82 8.16 8.37
CA ALA A 87 23.56 6.98 7.91
C ALA A 87 24.95 6.83 8.55
N ARG A 88 25.65 7.95 8.83
CA ARG A 88 26.99 8.00 9.45
C ARG A 88 26.96 7.97 10.98
N ARG A 89 25.81 8.22 11.61
CA ARG A 89 25.65 8.05 13.06
C ARG A 89 26.04 6.60 13.36
N SER A 90 27.01 6.40 14.25
CA SER A 90 27.50 5.07 14.60
C SER A 90 26.43 4.33 15.38
N TRP A 91 25.47 3.78 14.66
CA TRP A 91 24.64 2.71 15.14
C TRP A 91 25.56 1.51 15.36
N PRO A 92 25.38 0.70 16.42
CA PRO A 92 26.10 -0.55 16.53
C PRO A 92 25.96 -1.25 15.18
N LYS A 93 27.08 -1.52 14.49
CA LYS A 93 27.09 -2.20 13.20
C LYS A 93 26.17 -3.39 13.36
N ALA A 94 25.00 -3.36 12.71
CA ALA A 94 24.10 -4.48 12.71
C ALA A 94 24.97 -5.66 12.29
N ALA A 95 25.07 -6.67 13.15
CA ALA A 95 25.86 -7.85 12.86
C ALA A 95 25.48 -8.30 11.45
N ALA A 96 26.48 -8.52 10.59
CA ALA A 96 26.24 -9.16 9.31
C ALA A 96 25.54 -10.50 9.61
N GLY A 97 24.22 -10.53 9.43
CA GLY A 97 23.36 -11.63 9.88
C GLY A 97 22.14 -11.17 10.68
N LYS A 98 21.18 -10.52 9.99
CA LYS A 98 19.72 -10.43 10.21
C LYS A 98 19.21 -9.14 9.53
N GLY A 99 18.96 -9.23 8.23
CA GLY A 99 18.42 -8.17 7.39
C GLY A 99 17.85 -8.79 6.11
N TYR A 100 17.14 -8.02 5.31
CA TYR A 100 16.57 -8.48 4.05
C TYR A 100 17.65 -8.59 2.96
N ALA A 101 17.50 -9.56 2.06
CA ALA A 101 18.32 -9.71 0.86
C ALA A 101 17.62 -9.15 -0.36
N PHE A 102 18.36 -8.56 -1.29
CA PHE A 102 17.85 -8.22 -2.61
C PHE A 102 18.23 -9.30 -3.61
N ASP A 103 17.29 -9.66 -4.48
CA ASP A 103 17.60 -10.43 -5.67
C ASP A 103 18.51 -9.63 -6.62
N ALA A 104 19.20 -10.35 -7.50
CA ALA A 104 20.15 -9.76 -8.44
C ALA A 104 19.49 -8.84 -9.49
N ASP A 105 18.19 -8.98 -9.72
CA ASP A 105 17.41 -8.22 -10.69
C ASP A 105 16.80 -6.93 -10.11
N VAL A 106 16.88 -6.71 -8.79
CA VAL A 106 16.48 -5.43 -8.19
C VAL A 106 17.56 -4.38 -8.50
N PRO A 107 17.23 -3.29 -9.23
CA PRO A 107 18.23 -2.29 -9.61
C PRO A 107 18.92 -1.67 -8.40
N LEU A 108 20.25 -1.47 -8.46
CA LEU A 108 21.05 -0.99 -7.33
C LEU A 108 20.51 0.32 -6.71
N ALA A 109 20.07 1.27 -7.55
CA ALA A 109 19.48 2.52 -7.07
C ALA A 109 18.19 2.30 -6.26
N ILE A 110 17.40 1.27 -6.58
CA ILE A 110 16.20 0.90 -5.83
C ILE A 110 16.57 0.20 -4.52
N GLN A 111 17.62 -0.63 -4.53
CA GLN A 111 18.15 -1.21 -3.30
C GLN A 111 18.60 -0.12 -2.32
N ASP A 112 19.34 0.87 -2.82
CA ASP A 112 19.84 1.99 -2.02
C ASP A 112 18.70 2.90 -1.53
N GLN A 113 17.71 3.19 -2.38
CA GLN A 113 16.50 3.92 -1.97
C GLN A 113 15.80 3.19 -0.83
N MET A 114 15.57 1.88 -0.95
CA MET A 114 14.85 1.12 0.06
C MET A 114 15.64 0.99 1.38
N ARG A 115 16.97 0.88 1.32
CA ARG A 115 17.83 0.98 2.52
C ARG A 115 17.71 2.37 3.17
N GLY A 116 17.71 3.44 2.38
CA GLY A 116 17.52 4.80 2.87
C GLY A 116 16.14 5.02 3.49
N ASP A 117 15.09 4.42 2.92
CA ASP A 117 13.73 4.50 3.43
C ASP A 117 13.56 3.76 4.77
N LEU A 118 14.15 2.57 4.89
CA LEU A 118 14.13 1.83 6.15
C LEU A 118 14.99 2.51 7.23
N ALA A 119 16.14 3.08 6.86
CA ALA A 119 16.94 3.90 7.76
C ALA A 119 16.18 5.15 8.24
N PHE A 120 15.37 5.78 7.38
CA PHE A 120 14.48 6.86 7.80
C PHE A 120 13.48 6.40 8.85
N LEU A 121 12.78 5.28 8.63
CA LEU A 121 11.83 4.76 9.62
C LEU A 121 12.51 4.40 10.94
N GLN A 122 13.70 3.78 10.89
CA GLN A 122 14.53 3.49 12.06
C GLN A 122 14.90 4.75 12.85
N GLY A 123 14.98 5.90 12.18
CA GLY A 123 15.24 7.19 12.82
C GLY A 123 14.04 7.83 13.50
N LEU A 124 12.81 7.32 13.32
CA LEU A 124 11.62 7.95 13.86
C LEU A 124 11.52 7.81 15.38
N GLN A 125 11.06 8.89 16.01
CA GLN A 125 10.76 8.94 17.44
C GLN A 125 9.37 9.53 17.63
N GLY A 126 8.61 8.94 18.52
CA GLY A 126 7.25 9.37 18.82
C GLY A 126 7.06 9.81 20.26
N SER A 127 6.19 10.78 20.47
CA SER A 127 5.74 11.21 21.81
C SER A 127 4.52 10.42 22.31
N GLY A 128 3.92 9.58 21.47
CA GLY A 128 2.70 8.84 21.75
C GLY A 128 2.39 7.78 20.69
N ALA A 129 1.31 7.04 20.89
CA ALA A 129 0.76 6.09 19.93
C ALA A 129 -0.69 5.77 20.30
N THR A 130 -1.56 5.65 19.30
CA THR A 130 -2.95 5.24 19.47
C THR A 130 -3.07 3.77 19.92
N PRO A 131 -4.19 3.37 20.54
CA PRO A 131 -4.46 1.97 20.89
C PRO A 131 -4.29 0.98 19.72
N LEU A 132 -4.80 1.28 18.52
CA LEU A 132 -4.63 0.37 17.37
C LEU A 132 -3.16 0.26 16.94
N HIS A 133 -2.41 1.35 16.96
CA HIS A 133 -0.97 1.32 16.63
C HIS A 133 -0.19 0.42 17.58
N ARG A 134 -0.46 0.53 18.88
CA ARG A 134 0.19 -0.29 19.91
C ARG A 134 -0.02 -1.79 19.71
N LYS A 135 -1.14 -2.20 19.12
CA LYS A 135 -1.44 -3.61 18.83
C LYS A 135 -0.61 -4.18 17.69
N ILE A 136 -0.15 -3.36 16.75
CA ILE A 136 0.57 -3.82 15.56
C ILE A 136 2.08 -3.58 15.71
N PHE A 137 2.45 -2.34 16.02
CA PHE A 137 3.83 -1.85 16.00
C PHE A 137 4.36 -1.50 17.39
N GLY A 138 3.48 -1.30 18.38
CA GLY A 138 3.91 -0.80 19.69
C GLY A 138 3.98 0.73 19.73
N ALA A 139 5.07 1.29 20.23
CA ALA A 139 5.30 2.74 20.21
C ALA A 139 5.56 3.22 18.78
N VAL A 140 5.34 4.52 18.52
CA VAL A 140 5.89 5.16 17.31
C VAL A 140 7.38 5.31 17.55
N ASP A 141 8.13 4.30 17.15
CA ASP A 141 9.56 4.19 17.42
C ASP A 141 10.22 3.41 16.28
N GLY A 142 11.34 3.91 15.79
CA GLY A 142 12.01 3.33 14.64
C GLY A 142 12.52 1.91 14.87
N ALA A 143 12.94 1.56 16.09
CA ALA A 143 13.34 0.18 16.39
C ALA A 143 12.13 -0.76 16.39
N ALA A 144 10.96 -0.27 16.80
CA ALA A 144 9.72 -1.05 16.76
C ALA A 144 9.25 -1.30 15.31
N TYR A 145 9.33 -0.29 14.45
CA TYR A 145 9.06 -0.44 13.02
C TYR A 145 10.07 -1.39 12.35
N ASP A 146 11.36 -1.22 12.61
CA ASP A 146 12.40 -2.11 12.07
C ASP A 146 12.17 -3.56 12.48
N ALA A 147 11.98 -3.82 13.78
CA ALA A 147 11.69 -5.15 14.29
C ALA A 147 10.44 -5.76 13.65
N PHE A 148 9.40 -4.95 13.41
CA PHE A 148 8.21 -5.39 12.69
C PHE A 148 8.56 -5.85 11.27
N PHE A 149 9.33 -5.05 10.52
CA PHE A 149 9.66 -5.34 9.13
C PHE A 149 10.62 -6.53 8.99
N VAL A 150 11.76 -6.51 9.68
CA VAL A 150 12.81 -7.54 9.50
C VAL A 150 12.43 -8.91 10.06
N SER A 151 11.39 -8.99 10.90
CA SER A 151 10.82 -10.27 11.35
C SER A 151 9.85 -10.89 10.34
N ARG A 152 9.51 -10.17 9.26
CA ARG A 152 8.48 -10.54 8.28
C ARG A 152 9.04 -10.66 6.87
N VAL A 153 9.90 -9.73 6.48
CA VAL A 153 10.46 -9.65 5.14
C VAL A 153 11.96 -9.97 5.19
N THR A 154 12.33 -11.10 4.59
CA THR A 154 13.71 -11.59 4.48
C THR A 154 14.28 -11.42 3.08
N GLY A 155 13.43 -11.22 2.07
CA GLY A 155 13.84 -11.06 0.68
C GLY A 155 13.04 -9.99 -0.06
N ILE A 156 13.67 -9.35 -1.04
CA ILE A 156 13.05 -8.39 -1.94
C ILE A 156 13.47 -8.72 -3.37
N GLY A 157 12.51 -8.93 -4.26
CA GLY A 157 12.73 -9.20 -5.68
C GLY A 157 11.92 -8.31 -6.60
N MET A 158 12.00 -8.56 -7.90
CA MET A 158 11.10 -7.97 -8.90
C MET A 158 10.09 -9.02 -9.39
N ASP A 159 8.85 -8.62 -9.64
CA ASP A 159 7.80 -9.45 -10.27
C ASP A 159 6.73 -8.55 -10.92
N ASP A 160 5.83 -9.11 -11.73
CA ASP A 160 4.70 -8.36 -12.29
C ASP A 160 3.46 -8.38 -11.37
N CYS A 161 3.46 -9.23 -10.34
CA CYS A 161 2.40 -9.39 -9.35
C CYS A 161 1.01 -9.67 -9.96
N GLY A 162 0.96 -10.22 -11.18
CA GLY A 162 -0.26 -10.61 -11.88
C GLY A 162 -1.21 -9.47 -12.28
N SER A 163 -0.83 -8.20 -12.09
CA SER A 163 -1.65 -7.05 -12.45
C SER A 163 -0.80 -5.84 -12.82
N GLY A 164 -1.09 -5.23 -13.98
CA GLY A 164 -0.43 -3.99 -14.41
C GLY A 164 -0.65 -2.79 -13.48
N ASN A 165 -1.60 -2.90 -12.53
CA ASN A 165 -1.88 -1.87 -11.53
C ASN A 165 -1.21 -2.16 -10.17
N ALA A 166 -0.60 -3.33 -9.97
CA ALA A 166 0.06 -3.67 -8.71
C ALA A 166 1.32 -2.82 -8.53
N VAL A 167 1.60 -2.41 -7.30
CA VAL A 167 2.82 -1.65 -6.94
C VAL A 167 3.87 -2.59 -6.35
N ALA A 168 3.43 -3.50 -5.50
CA ALA A 168 4.20 -4.60 -4.97
C ALA A 168 3.24 -5.75 -4.62
N CYS A 169 3.79 -6.90 -4.26
CA CYS A 169 3.02 -8.01 -3.73
C CYS A 169 3.87 -8.90 -2.82
N VAL A 170 3.19 -9.77 -2.09
CA VAL A 170 3.74 -11.01 -1.55
C VAL A 170 3.02 -12.17 -2.24
N ILE A 171 3.77 -13.18 -2.66
CA ILE A 171 3.31 -14.43 -3.28
C ILE A 171 3.55 -15.56 -2.26
N PRO A 172 2.61 -15.83 -1.32
CA PRO A 172 2.89 -16.66 -0.15
C PRO A 172 3.29 -18.10 -0.46
N PHE A 173 2.87 -18.62 -1.61
CA PHE A 173 3.18 -19.98 -2.04
C PHE A 173 4.57 -20.12 -2.67
N LEU A 174 5.19 -19.02 -3.10
CA LEU A 174 6.54 -19.00 -3.66
C LEU A 174 7.58 -18.77 -2.56
N ASP A 175 7.39 -17.69 -1.79
CA ASP A 175 8.18 -17.38 -0.59
C ASP A 175 7.34 -16.48 0.34
N PRO A 176 6.86 -16.99 1.48
CA PRO A 176 5.95 -16.25 2.37
C PRO A 176 6.62 -15.10 3.12
N SER A 177 7.95 -14.95 3.02
CA SER A 177 8.73 -13.89 3.67
C SER A 177 9.43 -12.98 2.66
N LYS A 178 9.05 -13.06 1.39
CA LYS A 178 9.58 -12.21 0.33
C LYS A 178 8.55 -11.22 -0.16
N MET A 179 9.01 -10.02 -0.46
CA MET A 179 8.23 -8.99 -1.13
C MET A 179 8.74 -8.84 -2.56
N TRP A 180 7.84 -8.68 -3.52
CA TRP A 180 8.19 -8.41 -4.90
C TRP A 180 7.72 -7.01 -5.28
N LEU A 181 8.64 -6.21 -5.82
CA LEU A 181 8.36 -4.88 -6.32
C LEU A 181 7.99 -4.96 -7.81
N THR A 182 7.02 -4.17 -8.24
CA THR A 182 6.68 -4.07 -9.67
C THR A 182 7.34 -2.86 -10.32
N GLN A 183 7.14 -2.73 -11.64
CA GLN A 183 7.54 -1.54 -12.39
C GLN A 183 6.88 -0.25 -11.87
N ASN A 184 5.68 -0.33 -11.29
CA ASN A 184 5.00 0.85 -10.74
C ASN A 184 5.72 1.39 -9.50
N TYR A 185 6.34 0.55 -8.68
CA TYR A 185 7.12 1.01 -7.53
C TYR A 185 8.36 1.79 -7.96
N ILE A 186 9.06 1.32 -9.00
CA ILE A 186 10.35 1.89 -9.42
C ILE A 186 10.21 3.05 -10.40
N ARG A 187 9.15 3.08 -11.21
CA ARG A 187 8.95 4.10 -12.26
C ARG A 187 8.52 5.44 -11.72
N PHE A 188 7.73 5.46 -10.64
CA PHE A 188 7.14 6.68 -10.10
C PHE A 188 7.86 7.13 -8.85
N SER A 189 8.31 8.38 -8.85
CA SER A 189 8.95 8.97 -7.69
C SER A 189 7.89 9.43 -6.69
N HIS A 190 7.72 8.66 -5.62
CA HIS A 190 6.83 8.96 -4.51
C HIS A 190 7.62 9.49 -3.31
N PRO A 191 7.03 10.32 -2.43
CA PRO A 191 7.67 10.71 -1.19
C PRO A 191 8.04 9.50 -0.34
N GLN A 192 9.15 9.55 0.38
CA GLN A 192 9.68 8.42 1.16
C GLN A 192 8.67 7.80 2.15
N VAL A 193 7.77 8.59 2.75
CA VAL A 193 6.71 8.08 3.65
C VAL A 193 5.70 7.22 2.89
N ALA A 194 5.37 7.60 1.65
CA ALA A 194 4.48 6.82 0.80
C ALA A 194 5.14 5.50 0.36
N ARG A 195 6.43 5.51 0.03
CA ARG A 195 7.15 4.27 -0.27
C ARG A 195 7.17 3.32 0.93
N MET A 196 7.32 3.87 2.14
CA MET A 196 7.26 3.09 3.37
C MET A 196 5.87 2.53 3.68
N MET A 197 4.80 3.26 3.33
CA MET A 197 3.45 2.73 3.39
C MET A 197 3.32 1.42 2.60
N VAL A 198 3.82 1.36 1.36
CA VAL A 198 3.79 0.14 0.54
C VAL A 198 4.60 -0.98 1.18
N VAL A 199 5.82 -0.68 1.64
CA VAL A 199 6.69 -1.71 2.22
C VAL A 199 6.06 -2.35 3.47
N TYR A 200 5.40 -1.56 4.32
CA TYR A 200 4.74 -2.09 5.53
C TYR A 200 3.40 -2.73 5.22
N HIS A 201 2.72 -2.28 4.15
CA HIS A 201 1.57 -2.96 3.57
C HIS A 201 1.95 -4.39 3.16
N GLU A 202 3.00 -4.56 2.37
CA GLU A 202 3.42 -5.88 1.91
C GLU A 202 3.93 -6.75 3.06
N ALA A 203 4.60 -6.17 4.06
CA ALA A 203 5.01 -6.90 5.25
C ALA A 203 3.80 -7.55 5.96
N ARG A 204 2.60 -6.96 5.92
CA ARG A 204 1.38 -7.61 6.46
C ARG A 204 1.02 -8.87 5.69
N HIS A 205 1.18 -8.89 4.37
CA HIS A 205 0.88 -10.07 3.56
C HIS A 205 1.76 -11.29 3.87
N THR A 206 2.86 -11.13 4.63
CA THR A 206 3.67 -12.26 5.12
C THR A 206 3.07 -12.97 6.35
N GLU A 207 2.04 -12.41 7.01
CA GLU A 207 1.50 -12.93 8.27
C GLU A 207 0.55 -14.13 8.06
N VAL A 208 1.11 -15.33 7.86
CA VAL A 208 0.36 -16.58 7.60
C VAL A 208 -0.68 -16.89 8.67
N LYS A 209 -0.38 -16.64 9.95
CA LYS A 209 -1.33 -16.85 11.07
C LYS A 209 -2.61 -16.02 10.93
N ASN A 210 -2.56 -14.95 10.14
CA ASN A 210 -3.67 -14.07 9.83
C ASN A 210 -4.19 -14.28 8.39
N ARG A 211 -3.90 -15.44 7.79
CA ARG A 211 -4.23 -15.78 6.40
C ARG A 211 -3.63 -14.82 5.39
N ASN A 212 -2.45 -14.24 5.67
CA ASN A 212 -1.75 -13.31 4.78
C ASN A 212 -2.52 -12.01 4.50
N TRP A 213 -3.51 -11.65 5.34
CA TRP A 213 -4.29 -10.41 5.22
C TRP A 213 -4.73 -10.09 3.78
N PRO A 214 -5.47 -10.98 3.10
CA PRO A 214 -5.78 -10.79 1.70
C PRO A 214 -6.64 -9.54 1.51
N HIS A 215 -6.47 -8.83 0.39
CA HIS A 215 -7.34 -7.71 0.08
C HIS A 215 -8.78 -8.16 -0.13
N ALA A 216 -9.70 -7.33 0.32
CA ALA A 216 -11.09 -7.38 -0.09
C ALA A 216 -11.26 -6.71 -1.46
N ARG A 217 -12.28 -7.16 -2.20
CA ARG A 217 -12.71 -6.46 -3.41
C ARG A 217 -13.41 -5.16 -3.05
N CYS A 218 -13.01 -4.07 -3.68
CA CYS A 218 -13.68 -2.79 -3.54
C CYS A 218 -15.10 -2.84 -4.15
N PRO A 219 -16.07 -2.06 -3.63
CA PRO A 219 -17.44 -2.00 -4.15
C PRO A 219 -17.54 -1.63 -5.64
N ARG A 220 -18.72 -1.84 -6.24
CA ARG A 220 -19.07 -1.33 -7.57
C ARG A 220 -20.45 -0.64 -7.52
N PRO A 221 -20.55 0.67 -7.78
CA PRO A 221 -19.43 1.62 -7.97
C PRO A 221 -18.63 1.81 -6.67
N PHE A 222 -17.36 2.24 -6.78
CA PHE A 222 -16.56 2.64 -5.63
C PHE A 222 -16.30 4.13 -5.66
N ARG A 223 -17.03 4.86 -4.80
CA ARG A 223 -17.04 6.32 -4.76
C ARG A 223 -16.70 6.85 -3.38
N ASN A 224 -16.05 8.00 -3.33
CA ASN A 224 -15.77 8.73 -2.09
C ASN A 224 -17.01 9.51 -1.59
N ALA A 225 -16.86 10.25 -0.49
CA ALA A 225 -17.95 11.01 0.12
C ALA A 225 -18.51 12.12 -0.79
N GLU A 226 -17.70 12.63 -1.72
CA GLU A 226 -18.15 13.60 -2.73
C GLU A 226 -18.77 12.95 -3.97
N GLY A 227 -18.93 11.63 -3.98
CA GLY A 227 -19.50 10.88 -5.11
C GLY A 227 -18.55 10.71 -6.31
N ARG A 228 -17.26 11.01 -6.16
CA ARG A 228 -16.23 10.81 -7.20
C ARG A 228 -15.68 9.39 -7.13
N ASP A 229 -15.33 8.82 -8.27
CA ASP A 229 -14.71 7.49 -8.31
C ASP A 229 -13.36 7.50 -7.59
N VAL A 230 -13.11 6.44 -6.82
CA VAL A 230 -11.84 6.27 -6.11
C VAL A 230 -10.80 5.67 -7.06
N THR A 231 -9.67 6.36 -7.19
CA THR A 231 -8.52 5.92 -7.99
C THR A 231 -7.30 5.65 -7.12
N SER A 232 -6.38 4.83 -7.61
CA SER A 232 -5.08 4.62 -6.96
C SER A 232 -4.23 5.89 -7.04
N ILE A 233 -3.76 6.40 -5.90
CA ILE A 233 -2.78 7.50 -5.88
C ILE A 233 -1.44 7.13 -6.58
N TRP A 234 -1.14 5.85 -6.73
CA TRP A 234 0.11 5.36 -7.34
C TRP A 234 0.04 5.26 -8.86
N THR A 235 -1.10 4.80 -9.38
CA THR A 235 -1.22 4.42 -10.80
C THR A 235 -2.30 5.22 -11.53
N GLY A 236 -3.17 5.94 -10.82
CA GLY A 236 -4.35 6.61 -11.37
C GLY A 236 -5.51 5.68 -11.76
N SER A 237 -5.34 4.36 -11.62
CA SER A 237 -6.33 3.36 -12.02
C SER A 237 -7.58 3.40 -11.13
N LEU A 238 -8.77 3.19 -11.71
CA LEU A 238 -10.02 3.03 -10.96
C LEU A 238 -9.94 1.79 -10.05
N LEU A 239 -10.41 1.92 -8.81
CA LEU A 239 -10.35 0.82 -7.83
C LEU A 239 -11.63 -0.01 -7.77
N ALA A 240 -12.69 0.33 -8.50
CA ALA A 240 -13.99 -0.34 -8.38
C ALA A 240 -13.95 -1.83 -8.79
N GLY A 241 -14.15 -2.73 -7.82
CA GLY A 241 -14.07 -4.19 -7.99
C GLY A 241 -12.67 -4.80 -7.96
N GLU A 242 -11.63 -3.97 -7.87
CA GLU A 242 -10.25 -4.41 -7.69
C GLU A 242 -10.05 -4.97 -6.27
N PRO A 243 -9.16 -5.96 -6.07
CA PRO A 243 -8.75 -6.41 -4.75
C PRO A 243 -7.81 -5.37 -4.13
N ALA A 244 -8.34 -4.21 -3.75
CA ALA A 244 -7.56 -3.05 -3.31
C ALA A 244 -8.17 -2.35 -2.09
N CYS A 245 -8.95 -3.09 -1.30
CA CYS A 245 -9.65 -2.60 -0.12
C CYS A 245 -9.43 -3.54 1.07
N ASP A 246 -9.71 -3.04 2.28
CA ASP A 246 -9.80 -3.85 3.49
C ASP A 246 -11.19 -3.74 4.12
N VAL A 247 -11.59 -4.80 4.82
CA VAL A 247 -12.86 -4.85 5.59
C VAL A 247 -12.63 -4.84 7.10
N VAL A 248 -11.37 -4.75 7.54
CA VAL A 248 -11.00 -4.71 8.97
C VAL A 248 -9.85 -3.72 9.19
N PRO A 249 -9.71 -3.13 10.39
CA PRO A 249 -8.65 -2.15 10.65
C PRO A 249 -7.22 -2.70 10.53
N PHE A 250 -7.06 -4.00 10.75
CA PHE A 250 -5.76 -4.67 10.78
C PHE A 250 -5.36 -5.31 9.43
N GLY A 251 -6.13 -5.07 8.36
CA GLY A 251 -5.71 -5.45 7.01
C GLY A 251 -4.48 -4.66 6.56
N SER A 252 -3.98 -4.92 5.35
CA SER A 252 -2.75 -4.30 4.85
C SER A 252 -2.88 -2.79 4.64
N TYR A 253 -3.99 -2.32 4.06
CA TYR A 253 -4.34 -0.89 3.93
C TYR A 253 -4.63 -0.26 5.30
N GLY A 254 -5.37 -0.96 6.17
CA GLY A 254 -5.71 -0.48 7.51
C GLY A 254 -4.48 -0.30 8.40
N SER A 255 -3.57 -1.27 8.40
CA SER A 255 -2.32 -1.21 9.18
C SER A 255 -1.41 -0.09 8.69
N SER A 256 -1.33 0.12 7.37
CA SER A 256 -0.57 1.23 6.77
C SER A 256 -1.17 2.58 7.15
N THR A 257 -2.50 2.70 7.12
CA THR A 257 -3.23 3.88 7.60
C THR A 257 -2.90 4.18 9.07
N ILE A 258 -2.94 3.15 9.93
CA ILE A 258 -2.64 3.26 11.37
C ILE A 258 -1.21 3.76 11.59
N MET A 259 -0.23 3.18 10.89
CA MET A 259 1.17 3.61 10.93
C MET A 259 1.29 5.10 10.55
N LEU A 260 0.75 5.46 9.38
CA LEU A 260 0.87 6.81 8.85
C LEU A 260 0.16 7.88 9.69
N LYS A 261 -1.06 7.62 10.19
CA LYS A 261 -1.73 8.56 11.12
C LYS A 261 -0.96 8.74 12.42
N ASN A 262 -0.30 7.71 12.90
CA ASN A 262 0.51 7.82 14.11
C ASN A 262 1.83 8.57 13.85
N ILE A 263 2.45 8.41 12.69
CA ILE A 263 3.58 9.27 12.26
C ILE A 263 3.13 10.73 12.16
N GLN A 264 2.00 11.00 11.49
CA GLN A 264 1.43 12.34 11.38
C GLN A 264 1.22 13.00 12.75
N LYS A 265 0.62 12.28 13.70
CA LYS A 265 0.18 12.85 14.99
C LYS A 265 1.29 12.88 16.05
N PHE A 266 2.14 11.87 16.10
CA PHE A 266 3.02 11.64 17.25
C PHE A 266 4.50 11.66 16.94
N CYS A 267 4.93 11.65 15.67
CA CYS A 267 6.36 11.66 15.37
C CYS A 267 7.02 12.97 15.79
N SER A 268 7.77 12.97 16.89
CA SER A 268 8.34 14.17 17.53
C SER A 268 9.52 14.75 16.79
N ASN A 269 10.23 13.95 15.99
CA ASN A 269 11.40 14.38 15.20
C ASN A 269 11.14 14.46 13.69
N CYS A 270 9.88 14.31 13.26
CA CYS A 270 9.49 14.50 11.86
C CYS A 270 9.32 15.98 11.53
N THR A 271 9.68 16.36 10.29
CA THR A 271 9.36 17.68 9.74
C THR A 271 7.85 17.80 9.47
N ASP A 272 7.36 19.03 9.33
CA ASP A 272 5.96 19.27 8.96
C ASP A 272 5.60 18.62 7.62
N LYS A 273 6.55 18.60 6.67
CA LYS A 273 6.36 17.93 5.38
C LYS A 273 6.15 16.43 5.55
N VAL A 274 6.94 15.76 6.39
CA VAL A 274 6.78 14.32 6.69
C VAL A 274 5.40 14.05 7.28
N ARG A 275 4.98 14.85 8.27
CA ARG A 275 3.68 14.67 8.92
C ARG A 275 2.52 14.94 7.98
N MET A 276 2.63 15.99 7.14
CA MET A 276 1.63 16.33 6.14
C MET A 276 1.48 15.21 5.09
N ASP A 277 2.58 14.73 4.55
CA ASP A 277 2.55 13.63 3.57
C ASP A 277 1.99 12.35 4.23
N ALA A 278 2.42 12.02 5.47
CA ALA A 278 1.85 10.90 6.21
C ALA A 278 0.32 11.02 6.36
N GLY A 279 -0.19 12.22 6.66
CA GLY A 279 -1.62 12.48 6.72
C GLY A 279 -2.33 12.25 5.39
N LEU A 280 -1.80 12.82 4.31
CA LEU A 280 -2.37 12.72 2.95
C LEU A 280 -2.47 11.27 2.49
N TYR A 281 -1.38 10.50 2.61
CA TYR A 281 -1.37 9.09 2.21
C TYR A 281 -2.21 8.24 3.16
N ALA A 282 -2.27 8.56 4.46
CA ALA A 282 -3.17 7.86 5.37
C ALA A 282 -4.65 8.04 4.99
N ASP A 283 -5.05 9.25 4.58
CA ASP A 283 -6.44 9.52 4.20
C ASP A 283 -6.83 8.80 2.89
N ASP A 284 -5.92 8.68 1.93
CA ASP A 284 -6.11 7.83 0.74
C ASP A 284 -6.38 6.36 1.15
N GLN A 285 -5.55 5.81 2.03
CA GLN A 285 -5.67 4.42 2.46
C GLN A 285 -6.91 4.19 3.33
N LEU A 286 -7.29 5.16 4.17
CA LEU A 286 -8.53 5.12 4.95
C LEU A 286 -9.77 5.09 4.05
N GLY A 287 -9.69 5.72 2.88
CA GLY A 287 -10.70 5.64 1.82
C GLY A 287 -10.95 4.22 1.31
N ARG A 288 -9.98 3.32 1.47
CA ARG A 288 -10.01 1.91 1.04
C ARG A 288 -10.53 0.95 2.11
N ILE A 289 -10.93 1.45 3.27
CA ILE A 289 -11.60 0.67 4.31
C ILE A 289 -13.11 0.70 4.04
N THR A 290 -13.66 -0.42 3.57
CA THR A 290 -15.02 -0.47 3.02
C THR A 290 -16.08 -0.82 4.05
N GLU A 291 -15.69 -1.50 5.14
CA GLU A 291 -16.60 -1.86 6.22
C GLU A 291 -16.84 -0.65 7.14
N PRO A 292 -18.07 -0.14 7.29
CA PRO A 292 -18.35 1.07 8.08
C PRO A 292 -17.90 0.97 9.53
N GLU A 293 -18.07 -0.19 10.17
CA GLU A 293 -17.65 -0.38 11.57
C GLU A 293 -16.12 -0.33 11.71
N ALA A 294 -15.38 -0.99 10.81
CA ALA A 294 -13.93 -0.94 10.79
C ALA A 294 -13.42 0.49 10.60
N LYS A 295 -14.03 1.23 9.65
CA LYS A 295 -13.67 2.63 9.39
C LYS A 295 -13.95 3.53 10.59
N ARG A 296 -15.12 3.38 11.23
CA ARG A 296 -15.47 4.12 12.45
C ARG A 296 -14.47 3.82 13.57
N GLN A 297 -14.14 2.55 13.81
CA GLN A 297 -13.15 2.18 14.83
C GLN A 297 -11.80 2.86 14.60
N MET A 298 -11.36 2.99 13.35
CA MET A 298 -10.12 3.69 13.01
C MET A 298 -10.25 5.20 13.25
N LEU A 299 -11.35 5.82 12.82
CA LEU A 299 -11.60 7.25 13.06
C LEU A 299 -11.63 7.57 14.56
N ASP A 300 -12.34 6.78 15.37
CA ASP A 300 -12.39 6.90 16.83
C ASP A 300 -10.99 6.78 17.45
N ASP A 301 -10.19 5.79 17.03
CA ASP A 301 -8.80 5.60 17.48
C ASP A 301 -7.91 6.80 17.12
N PHE A 302 -8.19 7.44 15.98
CA PHE A 302 -7.53 8.67 15.55
C PHE A 302 -8.15 9.93 16.14
N GLY A 303 -9.20 9.84 16.97
CA GLY A 303 -9.90 10.98 17.56
C GLY A 303 -10.52 11.92 16.52
N GLN A 304 -11.18 11.36 15.50
CA GLN A 304 -11.90 12.07 14.44
C GLN A 304 -13.39 11.74 14.46
#